data_AF-A0A418MB78-F1
#
_entry.id   AF-A0A418MB78-F1
#
_cell.length_a   1.000
_cell.length_b   1.000
_cell.length_c   1.000
_cell.angle_alpha   90.00
_cell.angle_beta   90.00
_cell.angle_gamma   90.00
#
_symmetry.space_group_name_H-M   'P 1'
#
loop_
_entity.id
_entity.type
_entity.pdbx_description
1 polymer ?
#
loop_
_entity_poly.entity_id
_entity_poly.type
_entity_poly.pdbx_seq_one_letter_code
_entity_poly.pdbx_strand_id
1 'polypeptide(L)' 'MKTIASLSTITLILVFYAVLLAWPVQLLWNDVAVRLFHMPVLDFWDALKLSLLCSILFKGGSSSSKKE' A
#
# COMPACT_ATOMS: atom_id res chain seq x y z
N MET A 1 -22.74 -1.73 21.09
CA MET A 1 -22.89 -2.71 19.99
C MET A 1 -22.54 -2.12 18.62
N LYS A 2 -23.16 -1.03 18.18
CA LYS A 2 -22.91 -0.39 16.86
C LYS A 2 -21.45 0.06 16.64
N THR A 3 -20.77 0.54 17.68
CA THR A 3 -19.37 1.01 17.61
C THR A 3 -18.36 -0.11 17.43
N ILE A 4 -18.58 -1.25 18.09
CA ILE A 4 -17.69 -2.43 18.04
C ILE A 4 -17.80 -3.09 16.65
N ALA A 5 -19.02 -3.18 16.11
CA ALA A 5 -19.25 -3.65 14.75
C ALA A 5 -18.59 -2.73 13.71
N SER A 6 -18.66 -1.40 13.91
CA SER A 6 -18.02 -0.42 13.02
C SER A 6 -16.49 -0.58 13.01
N LEU A 7 -15.86 -0.75 14.17
CA LEU A 7 -14.40 -0.95 14.28
C LEU A 7 -13.94 -2.21 13.54
N SER A 8 -14.67 -3.32 13.68
CA SER A 8 -14.35 -4.58 12.98
C SER A 8 -14.40 -4.42 11.46
N THR A 9 -15.41 -3.70 10.94
CA THR A 9 -15.54 -3.48 9.49
C THR A 9 -14.41 -2.61 8.96
N ILE A 10 -14.03 -1.56 9.69
CA ILE A 10 -12.94 -0.66 9.30
C ILE A 10 -11.61 -1.42 9.25
N THR A 11 -11.31 -2.26 10.24
CA THR A 11 -10.10 -3.09 10.26
C THR A 11 -10.09 -4.06 9.07
N LEU A 12 -11.21 -4.70 8.76
CA LEU A 12 -11.30 -5.62 7.61
C LEU A 12 -11.02 -4.90 6.28
N ILE A 13 -11.60 -3.72 6.09
CA ILE A 13 -11.38 -2.89 4.91
C ILE A 13 -9.91 -2.47 4.81
N LEU A 14 -9.30 -2.08 5.93
CA LEU A 14 -7.90 -1.64 5.97
C LEU A 14 -6.95 -2.77 5.59
N VAL A 15 -7.17 -3.98 6.13
CA VAL A 15 -6.38 -5.17 5.81
C VAL A 15 -6.59 -5.55 4.34
N PHE A 16 -7.83 -5.55 3.86
CA PHE A 16 -8.13 -5.84 2.46
C PHE A 16 -7.40 -4.87 1.52
N TYR A 17 -7.46 -3.57 1.82
CA TYR A 17 -6.76 -2.54 1.06
C TYR A 17 -5.23 -2.72 1.08
N ALA A 18 -4.66 -3.06 2.23
CA ALA A 18 -3.24 -3.33 2.38
C ALA A 18 -2.78 -4.54 1.55
N VAL A 19 -3.54 -5.62 1.53
CA VAL A 19 -3.26 -6.80 0.70
C VAL A 19 -3.34 -6.45 -0.78
N LEU A 20 -4.38 -5.70 -1.19
CA LEU A 20 -4.60 -5.30 -2.58
C LEU A 20 -3.47 -4.42 -3.12
N LEU A 21 -2.83 -3.62 -2.26
CA LEU A 21 -1.68 -2.80 -2.63
C LEU A 21 -0.34 -3.55 -2.54
N ALA A 22 -0.12 -4.35 -1.50
CA ALA A 22 1.16 -5.01 -1.27
C ALA A 22 1.40 -6.16 -2.26
N TRP A 23 0.36 -6.90 -2.64
CA TRP A 23 0.47 -8.04 -3.55
C TRP A 23 1.02 -7.71 -4.94
N PRO A 24 0.46 -6.74 -5.69
CA PRO A 24 1.00 -6.38 -7.00
C PRO A 24 2.40 -5.75 -6.89
N VAL A 25 2.67 -4.98 -5.83
CA VAL A 25 4.01 -4.39 -5.58
C VAL A 25 5.05 -5.48 -5.39
N GLN A 26 4.74 -6.51 -4.60
CA GLN A 26 5.63 -7.65 -4.38
C GLN A 26 5.92 -8.41 -5.68
N LEU A 27 4.87 -8.71 -6.47
CA LEU A 27 5.02 -9.40 -7.75
C LEU A 27 5.89 -8.62 -8.74
N LEU A 28 5.58 -7.34 -8.95
CA LEU A 28 6.34 -6.50 -9.88
C LEU A 28 7.79 -6.31 -9.44
N TRP A 29 8.02 -6.12 -8.13
CA TRP A 29 9.39 -5.97 -7.62
C TRP A 29 10.21 -7.24 -7.84
N ASN A 30 9.65 -8.40 -7.51
CA ASN A 30 10.36 -9.66 -7.66
C ASN A 30 10.55 -10.07 -9.13
N ASP A 31 9.66 -9.66 -10.03
CA ASP A 31 9.82 -9.94 -11.46
C ASP A 31 10.79 -8.98 -12.15
N VAL A 32 10.74 -7.68 -11.82
CA VAL A 32 11.53 -6.64 -12.49
C VAL A 32 12.81 -6.35 -11.72
N ALA A 33 12.69 -5.91 -10.47
CA ALA A 33 13.83 -5.40 -9.69
C ALA A 33 14.83 -6.51 -9.34
N VAL A 34 14.35 -7.66 -8.88
CA VAL A 34 15.22 -8.79 -8.54
C VAL A 34 15.86 -9.39 -9.79
N ARG A 35 15.10 -9.57 -10.88
CA ARG A 35 15.61 -10.17 -12.12
C ARG A 35 16.61 -9.27 -12.86
N LEU A 36 16.34 -7.98 -12.96
CA LEU A 36 17.17 -7.05 -13.76
C LEU A 36 18.33 -6.46 -12.96
N PHE A 37 18.09 -6.15 -11.68
CA PHE A 37 19.06 -5.42 -10.84
C PHE A 37 19.66 -6.29 -9.73
N HIS A 38 19.33 -7.59 -9.68
CA HIS A 38 19.82 -8.52 -8.65
C HIS A 38 19.56 -8.02 -7.22
N MET A 39 18.46 -7.29 -7.03
CA MET A 39 18.05 -6.80 -5.71
C MET A 39 17.52 -7.92 -4.81
N PRO A 40 17.50 -7.73 -3.48
CA PRO A 40 16.87 -8.68 -2.58
C PRO A 40 15.37 -8.84 -2.88
N VAL A 41 14.88 -10.05 -2.68
CA VAL A 41 13.46 -10.41 -2.79
C VAL A 41 12.68 -9.62 -1.74
N LEU A 42 11.56 -9.06 -2.16
CA LEU A 42 10.65 -8.35 -1.28
C LEU A 42 9.65 -9.32 -0.66
N ASP A 43 9.60 -9.32 0.67
CA ASP A 43 8.54 -10.01 1.44
C ASP A 43 7.27 -9.14 1.49
N PHE A 44 6.13 -9.75 1.82
CA PHE A 44 4.83 -9.06 1.86
C PHE A 44 4.85 -7.82 2.75
N TRP A 45 5.48 -7.92 3.92
CA TRP A 45 5.57 -6.80 4.85
C TRP A 45 6.43 -5.65 4.31
N ASP A 46 7.49 -5.96 3.57
CA ASP A 46 8.36 -4.95 2.97
C ASP A 46 7.72 -4.32 1.72
N ALA A 47 6.95 -5.09 0.96
CA ALA A 47 6.12 -4.58 -0.13
C ALA A 47 5.05 -3.59 0.37
N LEU A 48 4.43 -3.89 1.51
CA LEU A 48 3.46 -2.99 2.16
C LEU A 48 4.13 -1.69 2.63
N LYS A 49 5.28 -1.77 3.31
CA LYS A 49 6.07 -0.59 3.72
C LYS A 49 6.47 0.27 2.52
N LEU A 50 6.92 -0.36 1.43
CA LEU A 50 7.31 0.34 0.21
C LEU A 50 6.13 1.04 -0.47
N SER A 51 4.97 0.38 -0.53
CA SER A 51 3.72 0.96 -1.04
C SER A 51 3.26 2.16 -0.20
N LEU A 52 3.39 2.07 1.14
CA LEU A 52 3.10 3.16 2.05
C LEU A 52 4.08 4.32 1.90
N LEU A 53 5.39 4.03 1.79
CA LEU A 53 6.44 5.03 1.58
C LEU A 53 6.20 5.79 0.26
N CYS A 54 5.90 5.06 -0.81
CA CYS A 54 5.53 5.61 -2.12
C CYS A 54 4.29 6.50 -2.00
N SER A 55 3.26 6.06 -1.28
CA SER A 55 2.09 6.89 -1.00
C SER A 55 2.46 8.16 -0.25
N ILE A 56 3.31 8.12 0.78
CA ILE A 56 3.72 9.33 1.51
C ILE A 56 4.50 10.29 0.61
N LEU A 57 5.44 9.77 -0.19
CA LEU A 57 6.33 10.57 -1.02
C LEU A 57 5.59 11.24 -2.20
N PHE A 58 4.66 10.52 -2.83
CA PHE A 58 4.01 10.97 -4.07
C PHE A 58 2.58 11.49 -3.88
N LYS A 59 1.92 11.23 -2.75
CA LYS A 59 0.53 11.69 -2.49
C LYS A 59 0.45 13.10 -1.90
N GLY A 60 1.57 13.80 -1.79
CA GLY A 60 1.64 15.22 -1.39
C GLY A 60 1.20 16.23 -2.46
N GLY A 61 0.72 15.79 -3.63
CA GLY A 61 0.44 16.66 -4.77
C GLY A 61 -1.01 17.13 -4.97
N SER A 62 -2.01 16.58 -4.26
CA SER A 62 -3.41 16.99 -4.44
C SER A 62 -3.79 18.16 -3.52
N SER A 63 -3.19 19.33 -3.75
CA SER A 63 -3.79 20.58 -3.29
C SER A 63 -5.07 20.79 -4.08
N SER A 64 -6.20 20.38 -3.49
CA SER A 64 -7.52 20.81 -3.96
C SER A 64 -7.59 22.32 -3.73
N SER A 65 -7.16 23.10 -4.73
CA SER A 65 -7.56 24.48 -4.88
C SER A 65 -9.05 24.46 -5.14
N LYS A 66 -9.82 24.50 -4.04
CA LYS A 66 -11.23 24.81 -4.09
C LYS A 66 -11.32 26.27 -4.52
N LYS A 67 -11.37 26.52 -5.83
CA LYS A 67 -11.79 27.82 -6.36
C LYS A 67 -13.29 27.94 -6.07
N GLU A 68 -13.58 28.93 -5.24
CA GLU A 68 -14.89 29.50 -4.96
C GLU A 68 -15.66 29.88 -6.23
#